data_AF-A0A4R1MCS5-F1
#
_entry.id   AF-A0A4R1MCS5-F1
#
_cell.length_a   1.000
_cell.length_b   1.000
_cell.length_c   1.000
_cell.angle_alpha   90.00
_cell.angle_beta   90.00
_cell.angle_gamma   90.00
#
_symmetry.space_group_name_H-M   'P 1'
#
loop_
_entity.id
_entity.type
_entity.pdbx_description
1 polymer ?
#
loop_
_entity_poly.entity_id
_entity_poly.type
_entity_poly.pdbx_seq_one_letter_code
_entity_poly.pdbx_strand_id
1 'polypeptide(L)' 'MKLDDATFRQLRRLAPVLDDLLNAGEVEHADQALHLAALAQLCSHVFEAYQRQHPDETAQARLDAIESQ' A
#
# COMPACT_ATOMS: atom_id res chain seq x y z
N MET A 1 5.91 13.90 -3.62
CA MET A 1 7.04 12.93 -3.55
C MET A 1 7.08 12.04 -4.79
N LYS A 2 8.27 11.75 -5.36
CA LYS A 2 8.45 10.73 -6.41
C LYS A 2 8.83 9.39 -5.75
N LEU A 3 8.24 8.28 -6.18
CA LEU A 3 8.65 6.95 -5.73
C LEU A 3 10.05 6.63 -6.28
N ASP A 4 10.90 6.02 -5.47
CA ASP A 4 12.17 5.49 -5.95
C ASP A 4 11.93 4.26 -6.84
N ASP A 5 12.90 3.96 -7.70
CA ASP A 5 12.77 2.90 -8.70
C ASP A 5 12.60 1.50 -8.07
N ALA A 6 13.14 1.26 -6.88
CA ALA A 6 13.01 -0.04 -6.22
C ALA A 6 11.59 -0.23 -5.67
N THR A 7 11.08 0.75 -4.93
CA THR A 7 9.70 0.77 -4.43
C THR A 7 8.69 0.66 -5.57
N PHE A 8 8.88 1.41 -6.66
CA PHE A 8 8.00 1.37 -7.81
C PHE A 8 7.96 -0.02 -8.48
N ARG A 9 9.13 -0.65 -8.70
CA ARG A 9 9.21 -2.00 -9.27
C ARG A 9 8.55 -3.03 -8.35
N GLN A 10 8.74 -2.91 -7.05
CA GLN A 10 8.19 -3.85 -6.08
C GLN A 10 6.67 -3.74 -5.98
N LEU A 11 6.11 -2.53 -5.98
CA LEU A 11 4.65 -2.31 -6.10
C LEU A 11 4.09 -2.94 -7.39
N ARG A 12 4.75 -2.71 -8.52
CA ARG A 12 4.32 -3.26 -9.81
C ARG A 12 4.34 -4.79 -9.85
N ARG A 13 5.26 -5.41 -9.12
CA ARG A 13 5.33 -6.87 -8.99
C ARG A 13 4.24 -7.45 -8.09
N LEU A 14 3.87 -6.74 -7.03
CA LEU A 14 2.88 -7.20 -6.06
C LEU A 14 1.43 -6.89 -6.47
N ALA A 15 1.22 -5.91 -7.36
CA ALA A 15 -0.10 -5.53 -7.83
C ALA A 15 -0.90 -6.69 -8.48
N PRO A 16 -0.33 -7.51 -9.39
CA PRO A 16 -1.05 -8.67 -9.94
C PRO A 16 -1.41 -9.71 -8.88
N VAL A 17 -0.55 -9.92 -7.88
CA VAL A 17 -0.83 -10.88 -6.79
C VAL A 17 -2.03 -10.43 -5.96
N LEU A 18 -2.13 -9.13 -5.68
CA LEU A 18 -3.32 -8.58 -5.03
C LEU A 18 -4.55 -8.72 -5.91
N ASP A 19 -4.44 -8.46 -7.21
CA ASP A 19 -5.55 -8.61 -8.16
C ASP A 19 -6.05 -10.06 -8.24
N ASP A 20 -5.14 -11.03 -8.35
CA ASP A 20 -5.44 -12.46 -8.34
C ASP A 20 -6.18 -12.87 -7.06
N LEU A 21 -5.72 -12.37 -5.90
CA LEU A 21 -6.35 -12.61 -4.60
C LEU A 21 -7.75 -12.00 -4.49
N LEU A 22 -7.93 -10.78 -4.97
CA LEU A 22 -9.23 -10.12 -4.98
C LEU A 22 -10.21 -10.81 -5.93
N ASN A 23 -9.72 -11.32 -7.06
CA ASN A 23 -10.50 -12.08 -8.03
C ASN A 23 -10.88 -13.48 -7.50
N ALA A 24 -9.96 -14.16 -6.83
CA ALA A 24 -10.21 -15.45 -6.17
C ALA A 24 -11.14 -15.31 -4.96
N GLY A 25 -11.07 -14.17 -4.25
CA GLY A 25 -11.83 -13.91 -3.04
C GLY A 25 -11.29 -14.63 -1.80
N GLU A 26 -10.15 -15.33 -1.92
CA GLU A 26 -9.52 -16.06 -0.84
C GLU A 26 -7.99 -16.10 -0.98
N VAL A 27 -7.31 -16.42 0.13
CA VAL A 27 -5.85 -16.64 0.17
C VAL A 27 -5.62 -18.15 0.20
N GLU A 28 -5.32 -18.73 -0.96
CA GLU A 28 -5.18 -20.17 -1.17
C GLU A 28 -3.81 -20.70 -0.75
N HIS A 29 -2.77 -19.85 -0.79
CA HIS A 29 -1.39 -20.28 -0.58
C HIS A 29 -0.62 -19.38 0.40
N ALA A 30 0.33 -19.98 1.12
CA ALA A 30 1.15 -19.25 2.09
C ALA A 30 2.03 -18.17 1.44
N ASP A 31 2.46 -18.36 0.18
CA ASP A 31 3.23 -17.35 -0.54
C ASP A 31 2.38 -16.11 -0.87
N GLN A 32 1.09 -16.28 -1.16
CA GLN A 32 0.17 -15.16 -1.35
C GLN A 32 0.03 -14.32 -0.07
N ALA A 33 -0.07 -14.96 1.10
CA ALA A 33 -0.09 -14.27 2.38
C ALA A 33 1.22 -13.49 2.64
N LEU A 34 2.37 -14.08 2.29
CA LEU A 34 3.67 -13.39 2.38
C LEU A 34 3.76 -12.19 1.42
N HIS A 35 3.26 -12.33 0.20
CA HIS A 35 3.21 -11.23 -0.77
C HIS A 35 2.29 -10.10 -0.28
N LEU A 36 1.14 -10.41 0.34
CA LEU A 36 0.27 -9.42 0.96
C LEU A 36 0.97 -8.69 2.11
N ALA A 37 1.67 -9.41 2.98
CA ALA A 37 2.43 -8.79 4.06
C ALA A 37 3.51 -7.84 3.52
N ALA A 38 4.24 -8.27 2.48
CA ALA A 38 5.24 -7.43 1.82
C ALA A 38 4.62 -6.20 1.16
N LEU A 39 3.43 -6.33 0.55
CA LEU A 39 2.70 -5.21 -0.05
C LEU A 39 2.24 -4.22 1.02
N ALA A 40 1.67 -4.70 2.12
CA ALA A 40 1.24 -3.85 3.23
C ALA A 40 2.42 -3.05 3.82
N GLN A 41 3.57 -3.70 4.03
CA GLN A 41 4.79 -3.03 4.49
C GLN A 41 5.25 -1.95 3.51
N LEU A 42 5.22 -2.23 2.20
CA LEU A 42 5.62 -1.29 1.18
C LEU A 42 4.70 -0.06 1.14
N CYS A 43 3.38 -0.28 1.22
CA CYS A 43 2.39 0.78 1.30
C CYS A 43 2.58 1.65 2.55
N SER A 44 2.85 1.04 3.71
CA SER A 44 3.16 1.78 4.95
C SER A 44 4.41 2.64 4.79
N HIS A 45 5.48 2.08 4.21
CA HIS A 45 6.73 2.81 3.99
C HIS A 45 6.54 4.04 3.07
N VAL A 46 5.78 3.88 1.99
CA VAL A 46 5.44 4.97 1.07
C VAL A 46 4.61 6.04 1.79
N PHE A 47 3.63 5.64 2.58
CA PHE A 47 2.80 6.55 3.36
C PHE A 47 3.63 7.34 4.37
N GLU A 48 4.46 6.68 5.17
CA GLU A 48 5.33 7.34 6.15
C GLU A 48 6.35 8.29 5.50
N ALA A 49 6.87 7.93 4.33
CA ALA A 49 7.76 8.80 3.57
C ALA A 49 7.05 10.05 3.06
N TYR A 50 5.79 9.93 2.62
CA TYR A 50 4.96 11.07 2.23
C TYR A 50 4.59 11.93 3.45
N GLN A 51 4.11 11.32 4.54
CA GLN A 51 3.70 12.01 5.75
C GLN A 51 4.84 12.84 6.35
N ARG A 52 6.08 12.33 6.33
CA ARG A 52 7.25 13.09 6.81
C ARG A 52 7.53 14.35 5.99
N GLN A 53 7.17 14.35 4.71
CA GLN A 53 7.33 15.52 3.82
C GLN A 53 6.12 16.45 3.89
N HIS A 54 4.92 15.91 4.13
CA HIS A 54 3.64 16.61 4.06
C HIS A 54 2.75 16.27 5.28
N PRO A 55 3.16 16.62 6.50
CA PRO A 55 2.45 16.21 7.72
C PRO A 55 1.05 16.83 7.80
N ASP A 56 0.91 18.09 7.41
CA ASP A 56 -0.36 18.84 7.47
C ASP A 56 -1.37 18.31 6.46
N GLU A 57 -0.94 18.05 5.21
CA GLU A 57 -1.81 17.46 4.18
C GLU A 57 -2.30 16.07 4.59
N THR A 58 -1.42 15.27 5.20
CA THR A 58 -1.77 13.93 5.67
C THR A 58 -2.71 13.98 6.87
N ALA A 59 -2.52 14.94 7.78
CA ALA A 59 -3.43 15.17 8.90
C ALA A 59 -4.82 15.61 8.41
N GLN A 60 -4.88 16.52 7.44
CA GLN A 60 -6.13 16.95 6.84
C GLN A 60 -6.85 15.80 6.13
N ALA A 61 -6.15 15.04 5.29
CA ALA A 61 -6.75 13.89 4.60
C ALA A 61 -7.29 12.82 5.56
N ARG A 62 -6.69 12.67 6.75
CA ARG A 62 -7.22 11.80 7.81
C ARG A 62 -8.51 12.33 8.42
N LEU A 63 -8.61 13.64 8.64
CA LEU A 63 -9.84 14.27 9.14
C LEU A 63 -10.97 14.11 8.12
N ASP A 64 -10.70 14.42 6.85
CA ASP A 64 -11.68 14.30 5.77
C ASP A 64 -12.20 12.85 5.62
N ALA A 65 -11.32 11.85 5.82
CA ALA A 65 -11.70 10.44 5.77
C ALA A 65 -12.65 10.05 6.91
N ILE A 66 -12.48 10.59 8.11
CA ILE A 66 -13.35 10.33 9.27
C ILE A 66 -14.73 10.98 9.07
N GLU A 67 -14.78 12.18 8.48
CA GLU A 67 -16.04 12.89 8.21
C GLU A 67 -16.86 12.26 7.07
N SER A 68 -16.22 11.45 6.23
CA SER A 68 -16.85 10.77 5.08
C SER A 68 -17.34 9.35 5.39
N GLN A 69 -17.16 8.85 6.62
CA GLN A 69 -17.65 7.54 7.08
C GLN A 69 -19.01 7.65 7.78
#